data_AF-A0A960Y9K9-F1
#
_entry.id   AF-A0A960Y9K9-F1
#
_cell.length_a   1.000
_cell.length_b   1.000
_cell.length_c   1.000
_cell.angle_alpha   90.00
_cell.angle_beta   90.00
_cell.angle_gamma   90.00
#
_symmetry.space_group_name_H-M   'P 1'
#
loop_
_entity.id
_entity.type
_entity.pdbx_description
1 polymer ?
#
loop_
_entity_poly.entity_id
_entity_poly.type
_entity_poly.pdbx_seq_one_letter_code
_entity_poly.pdbx_strand_id
1 'polypeptide(L)'
;MAFQTYSRDLRFILFEQLDLGRLFSTPRYSEVTQDLAEMIVNEADKFAVNVLAPINKEGDKVGAKHTGTGVTVPDSFKAAWAKQGEAGWLGLTGNPEFGGQGLPFSLKLAVDDLFFSANTSFALTGSLCMAATGVIDEFGADWMKKAFLERIFT
;
A
#
# COMPACT_ATOMS: atom_id res chain seq x y z
N MET A 1 15.82 -16.07 9.53
CA MET A 1 14.58 -16.85 9.34
C MET A 1 13.93 -16.35 8.06
N ALA A 2 13.32 -17.22 7.25
CA ALA A 2 12.52 -16.75 6.11
C ALA A 2 11.29 -16.00 6.65
N PHE A 3 10.93 -14.87 6.04
CA PHE A 3 9.68 -14.19 6.35
C PHE A 3 8.50 -15.13 6.05
N GLN A 4 7.50 -15.14 6.91
CA GLN A 4 6.31 -15.97 6.80
C GLN A 4 5.10 -15.09 7.08
N THR A 5 4.03 -15.30 6.32
CA THR A 5 2.76 -14.60 6.49
C THR A 5 1.71 -15.57 7.03
N TYR A 6 0.74 -15.04 7.79
CA TYR A 6 -0.37 -15.82 8.33
C TYR A 6 -1.64 -15.55 7.51
N SER A 7 -1.57 -15.85 6.22
CA SER A 7 -2.58 -15.48 5.23
C SER A 7 -3.98 -16.06 5.50
N ARG A 8 -4.08 -17.18 6.25
CA ARG A 8 -5.36 -17.74 6.71
C ARG A 8 -6.00 -16.92 7.83
N ASP A 9 -5.20 -16.43 8.77
CA ASP A 9 -5.66 -15.64 9.91
C ASP A 9 -6.16 -14.28 9.45
N LEU A 10 -5.41 -13.63 8.55
CA LEU A 10 -5.82 -12.37 7.93
C LEU A 10 -7.19 -12.50 7.22
N ARG A 11 -7.42 -13.61 6.50
CA ARG A 11 -8.71 -13.90 5.85
C ARG A 11 -9.84 -14.13 6.85
N PHE A 12 -9.57 -14.88 7.91
CA PHE A 12 -10.52 -15.11 8.98
C PHE A 12 -10.97 -13.77 9.59
N ILE A 13 -10.02 -12.91 9.92
CA ILE A 13 -10.31 -11.58 10.48
C ILE A 13 -11.16 -10.75 9.51
N LEU A 14 -10.76 -10.65 8.24
CA LEU A 14 -11.45 -9.80 7.27
C LEU A 14 -12.84 -10.30 6.91
N PHE A 15 -12.98 -11.58 6.56
CA PHE A 15 -14.20 -12.09 5.92
C PHE A 15 -15.14 -12.79 6.90
N GLU A 16 -14.62 -13.42 7.95
CA GLU A 16 -15.43 -14.19 8.90
C GLU A 16 -15.75 -13.38 10.17
N GLN A 17 -14.76 -12.68 10.74
CA GLN A 17 -14.94 -11.94 11.99
C GLN A 17 -15.48 -10.53 11.77
N LEU A 18 -14.92 -9.78 10.82
CA LEU A 18 -15.32 -8.39 10.56
C LEU A 18 -16.42 -8.26 9.49
N ASP A 19 -16.70 -9.36 8.77
CA ASP A 19 -17.66 -9.40 7.66
C ASP A 19 -17.44 -8.24 6.68
N LEU A 20 -16.24 -8.18 6.09
CA LEU A 20 -15.88 -7.14 5.11
C LEU A 20 -16.90 -7.06 3.97
N GLY A 21 -17.50 -8.20 3.60
CA GLY A 21 -18.50 -8.33 2.54
C GLY A 21 -19.69 -7.38 2.70
N ARG A 22 -20.06 -7.04 3.94
CA ARG A 22 -21.13 -6.06 4.21
C ARG A 22 -20.89 -4.70 3.54
N LEU A 23 -19.63 -4.28 3.38
CA LEU A 23 -19.30 -3.00 2.77
C LEU A 23 -19.63 -2.98 1.28
N PHE A 24 -19.49 -4.12 0.61
CA PHE A 24 -19.72 -4.26 -0.83
C PHE A 24 -21.19 -4.08 -1.23
N SER A 25 -22.11 -4.17 -0.26
CA SER A 25 -23.53 -3.87 -0.48
C SER A 25 -23.84 -2.37 -0.44
N THR A 26 -22.88 -1.52 -0.07
CA THR A 26 -23.07 -0.06 -0.02
C THR A 26 -22.83 0.58 -1.39
N PRO A 27 -23.50 1.71 -1.72
CA PRO A 27 -23.27 2.39 -3.00
C PRO A 27 -21.81 2.81 -3.22
N ARG A 28 -21.06 3.07 -2.15
CA ARG A 28 -19.65 3.48 -2.24
C ARG A 28 -18.72 2.36 -2.71
N TYR A 29 -19.04 1.10 -2.40
CA TYR A 29 -18.18 -0.05 -2.66
C TYR A 29 -18.88 -1.13 -3.48
N SER A 30 -19.93 -0.78 -4.22
CA SER A 30 -20.74 -1.72 -5.00
C SER A 30 -19.98 -2.40 -6.15
N GLU A 31 -18.84 -1.83 -6.56
CA GLU A 31 -17.96 -2.40 -7.57
C GLU A 31 -16.94 -3.39 -6.98
N VAL A 32 -16.84 -3.46 -5.65
CA VAL A 32 -15.92 -4.37 -4.97
C VAL A 32 -16.62 -5.71 -4.73
N THR A 33 -15.97 -6.79 -5.14
CA THR A 33 -16.45 -8.15 -4.87
C THR A 33 -15.56 -8.84 -3.83
N GLN A 34 -16.09 -9.90 -3.21
CA GLN A 34 -15.28 -10.73 -2.32
C GLN A 34 -14.08 -11.34 -3.06
N ASP A 35 -14.27 -11.85 -4.28
CA ASP A 35 -13.18 -12.41 -5.10
C ASP A 35 -12.09 -11.36 -5.38
N LEU A 36 -12.48 -10.11 -5.67
CA LEU A 36 -11.52 -9.01 -5.86
C LEU A 36 -10.74 -8.73 -4.56
N ALA A 37 -11.43 -8.64 -3.43
CA ALA A 37 -10.78 -8.41 -2.14
C ALA A 37 -9.81 -9.56 -1.78
N GLU A 38 -10.21 -10.82 -2.01
CA GLU A 38 -9.35 -11.99 -1.79
C GLU A 38 -8.14 -12.01 -2.73
N MET A 39 -8.32 -11.63 -3.99
CA MET A 39 -7.23 -11.48 -4.96
C MET A 39 -6.23 -10.41 -4.52
N ILE A 40 -6.71 -9.25 -4.04
CA ILE A 40 -5.85 -8.18 -3.53
C ILE A 40 -5.02 -8.66 -2.34
N VAL A 41 -5.62 -9.36 -1.38
CA VAL A 41 -4.88 -9.94 -0.24
C VAL A 41 -3.84 -10.95 -0.71
N ASN A 42 -4.15 -11.78 -1.72
CA ASN A 42 -3.20 -12.73 -2.30
C ASN A 42 -2.00 -12.04 -2.98
N GLU A 43 -2.24 -11.00 -3.79
CA GLU A 43 -1.16 -10.30 -4.47
C GLU A 43 -0.32 -9.46 -3.50
N ALA A 44 -0.93 -8.90 -2.46
CA ALA A 44 -0.21 -8.22 -1.39
C ALA A 44 0.71 -9.18 -0.63
N ASP A 45 0.23 -10.40 -0.34
CA ASP A 45 1.03 -11.46 0.30
C ASP A 45 2.26 -11.82 -0.55
N LYS A 46 2.06 -12.05 -1.85
CA LYS A 46 3.15 -12.32 -2.80
C LYS A 46 4.12 -11.15 -2.89
N PHE A 47 3.64 -9.91 -2.91
CA PHE A 47 4.50 -8.72 -2.97
C PHE A 47 5.34 -8.60 -1.69
N ALA A 48 4.73 -8.80 -0.53
CA ALA A 48 5.41 -8.82 0.76
C ALA A 48 6.54 -9.86 0.80
N VAL A 49 6.25 -11.10 0.39
CA VAL A 49 7.21 -12.22 0.41
C VAL A 49 8.31 -12.08 -0.65
N ASN A 50 7.96 -11.72 -1.88
CA ASN A 50 8.88 -11.79 -3.02
C ASN A 50 9.63 -10.47 -3.30
N VAL A 51 9.11 -9.33 -2.83
CA VAL A 51 9.69 -8.00 -3.09
C VAL A 51 10.20 -7.35 -1.82
N LEU A 52 9.39 -7.30 -0.76
CA LEU A 52 9.71 -6.50 0.43
C LEU A 52 10.58 -7.24 1.46
N ALA A 53 10.24 -8.47 1.78
CA ALA A 53 10.98 -9.26 2.76
C ALA A 53 12.45 -9.49 2.39
N PRO A 54 12.83 -9.78 1.12
CA PRO A 54 14.23 -10.00 0.75
C PRO A 54 15.12 -8.78 0.95
N ILE A 55 14.57 -7.57 0.81
CA ILE A 55 15.32 -6.31 0.88
C ILE A 55 15.41 -5.75 2.31
N ASN A 56 14.67 -6.31 3.27
CA ASN A 56 14.62 -5.81 4.65
C ASN A 56 16.01 -5.85 5.33
N LYS A 57 16.73 -6.96 5.19
CA LYS A 57 18.07 -7.12 5.77
C LYS A 57 19.11 -6.18 5.15
N GLU A 58 18.99 -5.89 3.86
CA GLU A 58 19.85 -4.91 3.21
C GLU A 58 19.52 -3.49 3.69
N GLY A 59 18.22 -3.18 3.81
CA GLY A 59 17.72 -1.91 4.36
C GLY A 59 18.35 -1.57 5.71
N ASP A 60 18.35 -2.53 6.63
CA ASP A 60 18.98 -2.38 7.95
C ASP A 60 20.50 -2.17 7.87
N LYS A 61 21.20 -2.96 7.05
CA LYS A 61 22.66 -2.92 6.96
C LYS A 61 23.21 -1.67 6.28
N VAL A 62 22.56 -1.23 5.20
CA VAL A 62 23.04 -0.12 4.38
C VAL A 62 22.50 1.20 4.93
N GLY A 63 21.21 1.23 5.30
CA GLY A 63 20.53 2.39 5.87
C GLY A 63 20.39 3.57 4.91
N ALA A 64 19.70 4.62 5.39
CA ALA A 64 19.69 5.92 4.74
C ALA A 64 20.95 6.71 5.12
N LYS A 65 21.58 7.38 4.15
CA LYS A 65 22.79 8.18 4.37
C LYS A 65 22.63 9.58 3.81
N HIS A 66 22.99 10.58 4.60
CA HIS A 66 23.07 11.96 4.13
C HIS A 66 24.41 12.17 3.38
N THR A 67 24.35 12.63 2.13
CA THR A 67 25.53 12.82 1.26
C THR A 67 26.04 14.26 1.25
N GLY A 68 25.48 15.15 2.07
CA GLY A 68 25.77 16.59 2.07
C GLY A 68 24.84 17.39 1.15
N THR A 69 24.32 16.78 0.09
CA THR A 69 23.38 17.40 -0.87
C THR A 69 22.02 16.69 -0.94
N GLY A 70 21.85 15.58 -0.21
CA GLY A 70 20.62 14.81 -0.19
C GLY A 70 20.75 13.54 0.65
N VAL A 71 19.78 12.65 0.48
CA VAL A 71 19.73 11.35 1.15
C VAL A 71 19.78 10.24 0.11
N THR A 72 20.62 9.23 0.35
CA THR A 72 20.62 7.99 -0.41
C THR A 72 20.07 6.84 0.44
N VAL A 73 19.47 5.87 -0.22
CA VAL A 73 18.89 4.64 0.35
C VAL A 73 19.45 3.45 -0.44
N PRO A 74 19.32 2.20 0.06
CA PRO A 74 19.73 1.02 -0.70
C PRO A 74 19.09 1.01 -2.10
N ASP A 75 19.82 0.57 -3.11
CA ASP A 75 19.30 0.56 -4.49
C ASP A 75 18.11 -0.40 -4.65
N SER A 76 18.03 -1.44 -3.82
CA SER A 76 16.88 -2.33 -3.75
C SER A 76 15.59 -1.63 -3.31
N PHE A 77 15.66 -0.57 -2.48
CA PHE A 77 14.49 0.22 -2.10
C PHE A 77 13.97 1.03 -3.29
N LYS A 78 14.87 1.58 -4.12
CA LYS A 78 14.46 2.30 -5.34
C LYS A 78 13.75 1.37 -6.33
N ALA A 79 14.30 0.17 -6.53
CA ALA A 79 13.69 -0.83 -7.39
C ALA A 79 12.33 -1.32 -6.85
N ALA A 80 12.21 -1.52 -5.53
CA ALA A 80 10.95 -1.89 -4.90
C ALA A 80 9.91 -0.75 -4.96
N TRP A 81 10.34 0.51 -4.85
CA TRP A 81 9.46 1.67 -5.01
C TRP A 81 8.83 1.73 -6.40
N ALA A 82 9.63 1.53 -7.45
CA ALA A 82 9.11 1.45 -8.82
C ALA A 82 8.08 0.34 -8.97
N LYS A 83 8.39 -0.87 -8.48
CA LYS A 83 7.45 -2.00 -8.49
C LYS A 83 6.17 -1.72 -7.69
N GLN A 84 6.28 -0.98 -6.59
CA GLN A 84 5.13 -0.63 -5.76
C GLN A 84 4.17 0.32 -6.50
N GLY A 85 4.72 1.31 -7.22
CA GLY A 85 3.97 2.20 -8.10
C GLY A 85 3.33 1.45 -9.26
N GLU A 86 4.10 0.64 -9.99
CA GLU A 86 3.63 -0.17 -11.13
C GLU A 86 2.48 -1.12 -10.75
N ALA A 87 2.51 -1.67 -9.54
CA ALA A 87 1.47 -2.54 -9.02
C ALA A 87 0.24 -1.79 -8.45
N GLY A 88 0.26 -0.44 -8.46
CA GLY A 88 -0.87 0.39 -8.05
C GLY A 88 -1.13 0.42 -6.54
N TRP A 89 -0.18 -0.04 -5.70
CA TRP A 89 -0.40 -0.14 -4.25
C TRP A 89 -0.59 1.22 -3.55
N LEU A 90 -0.05 2.30 -4.15
CA LEU A 90 -0.28 3.67 -3.69
C LEU A 90 -1.71 4.12 -4.02
N GLY A 91 -2.30 3.68 -5.13
CA GLY A 91 -3.66 4.06 -5.51
C GLY A 91 -4.79 3.35 -4.74
N LEU A 92 -4.50 2.38 -3.85
CA LEU A 92 -5.51 1.41 -3.38
C LEU A 92 -6.79 2.04 -2.81
N THR A 93 -6.67 3.06 -1.96
CA THR A 93 -7.83 3.79 -1.40
C THR A 93 -8.00 5.18 -2.00
N GLY A 94 -7.19 5.50 -3.02
CA GLY A 94 -7.14 6.83 -3.63
C GLY A 94 -8.45 7.19 -4.31
N ASN A 95 -8.65 8.50 -4.50
CA ASN A 95 -9.81 9.05 -5.17
C ASN A 95 -9.88 8.58 -6.65
N PRO A 96 -10.97 7.90 -7.06
CA PRO A 96 -11.14 7.44 -8.44
C PRO A 96 -11.11 8.54 -9.51
N GLU A 97 -11.49 9.78 -9.18
CA GLU A 97 -11.43 10.91 -10.13
C GLU A 97 -9.99 11.25 -10.57
N PHE A 98 -9.00 10.83 -9.77
CA PHE A 98 -7.57 11.05 -10.04
C PHE A 98 -6.82 9.72 -10.25
N GLY A 99 -7.51 8.64 -10.63
CA GLY A 99 -6.88 7.35 -10.94
C GLY A 99 -6.63 6.43 -9.74
N GLY A 100 -7.14 6.78 -8.55
CA GLY A 100 -7.17 5.85 -7.42
C GLY A 100 -8.19 4.72 -7.61
N GLN A 101 -8.08 3.67 -6.80
CA GLN A 101 -8.94 2.49 -6.91
C GLN A 101 -10.19 2.55 -6.02
N GLY A 102 -10.28 3.50 -5.08
CA GLY A 102 -11.47 3.71 -4.24
C GLY A 102 -11.82 2.55 -3.29
N LEU A 103 -10.89 1.62 -3.02
CA LEU A 103 -11.17 0.43 -2.22
C LEU A 103 -11.39 0.75 -0.73
N PRO A 104 -12.06 -0.13 0.03
CA PRO A 104 -12.26 0.05 1.47
C PRO A 104 -10.95 0.18 2.25
N PHE A 105 -10.92 1.09 3.21
CA PHE A 105 -9.74 1.28 4.07
C PHE A 105 -9.40 0.05 4.91
N SER A 106 -10.39 -0.77 5.29
CA SER A 106 -10.18 -2.06 5.96
C SER A 106 -9.36 -3.03 5.11
N LEU A 107 -9.54 -3.03 3.78
CA LEU A 107 -8.72 -3.84 2.87
C LEU A 107 -7.29 -3.29 2.78
N LYS A 108 -7.13 -1.96 2.78
CA LYS A 108 -5.82 -1.31 2.86
C LYS A 108 -5.05 -1.67 4.13
N LEU A 109 -5.73 -1.73 5.28
CA LEU A 109 -5.09 -2.13 6.53
C LEU A 109 -4.53 -3.55 6.47
N ALA A 110 -5.21 -4.47 5.77
CA ALA A 110 -4.70 -5.82 5.57
C ALA A 110 -3.46 -5.87 4.67
N VAL A 111 -3.44 -5.06 3.60
CA VAL A 111 -2.26 -4.90 2.74
C VAL A 111 -1.10 -4.28 3.53
N ASP A 112 -1.37 -3.27 4.33
CA ASP A 112 -0.37 -2.61 5.17
C ASP A 112 0.21 -3.57 6.20
N ASP A 113 -0.61 -4.38 6.87
CA ASP A 113 -0.12 -5.37 7.83
C ASP A 113 0.94 -6.30 7.22
N LEU A 114 0.70 -6.80 6.00
CA LEU A 114 1.66 -7.61 5.25
C LEU A 114 2.93 -6.83 4.90
N PHE A 115 2.80 -5.58 4.43
CA PHE A 115 3.94 -4.78 3.98
C PHE A 115 4.82 -4.32 5.14
N PHE A 116 4.20 -3.84 6.23
CA PHE A 116 4.90 -3.44 7.45
C PHE A 116 5.59 -4.62 8.11
N SER A 117 4.95 -5.79 8.12
CA SER A 117 5.56 -7.03 8.63
C SER A 117 6.77 -7.46 7.80
N ALA A 118 6.71 -7.30 6.48
CA ALA A 118 7.82 -7.69 5.59
C ALA A 118 9.01 -6.73 5.68
N ASN A 119 8.75 -5.41 5.65
CA ASN A 119 9.76 -4.38 5.72
C ASN A 119 9.15 -3.03 6.15
N THR A 120 9.12 -2.80 7.47
CA THR A 120 8.59 -1.57 8.08
C THR A 120 9.26 -0.30 7.53
N SER A 121 10.59 -0.32 7.37
CA SER A 121 11.34 0.86 6.92
C SER A 121 10.99 1.30 5.51
N PHE A 122 10.75 0.34 4.61
CA PHE A 122 10.27 0.60 3.26
C PHE A 122 8.79 1.00 3.28
N ALA A 123 7.93 0.23 3.95
CA ALA A 123 6.48 0.45 3.97
C ALA A 123 6.09 1.86 4.47
N LEU A 124 6.86 2.40 5.42
CA LEU A 124 6.66 3.75 5.95
C LEU A 124 6.72 4.83 4.85
N THR A 125 7.57 4.65 3.83
CA THR A 125 7.70 5.63 2.73
C THR A 125 6.40 5.76 1.95
N GLY A 126 5.80 4.63 1.57
CA GLY A 126 4.52 4.61 0.86
C GLY A 126 3.36 5.11 1.73
N SER A 127 3.32 4.72 3.01
CA SER A 127 2.25 5.16 3.91
C SER A 127 2.26 6.67 4.15
N LEU A 128 3.44 7.29 4.24
CA LEU A 128 3.56 8.75 4.42
C LEU A 128 3.11 9.50 3.17
N CYS A 129 3.43 9.00 1.96
CA CYS A 129 2.90 9.54 0.72
C CYS A 129 1.37 9.49 0.73
N MET A 130 0.78 8.36 1.12
CA MET A 130 -0.68 8.21 1.19
C MET A 130 -1.33 9.14 2.20
N ALA A 131 -0.76 9.28 3.39
CA ALA A 131 -1.28 10.23 4.38
C ALA A 131 -1.28 11.67 3.83
N ALA A 132 -0.21 12.08 3.15
CA ALA A 132 -0.15 13.40 2.52
C ALA A 132 -1.21 13.56 1.41
N THR A 133 -1.45 12.52 0.60
CA THR A 133 -2.50 12.58 -0.44
C THR A 133 -3.89 12.73 0.15
N GLY A 134 -4.21 12.05 1.26
CA GLY A 134 -5.52 12.18 1.91
C GLY A 134 -5.79 13.60 2.39
N VAL A 135 -4.76 14.29 2.89
CA VAL A 135 -4.89 15.70 3.30
C VAL A 135 -5.10 16.62 2.08
N ILE A 136 -4.38 16.37 0.98
CA ILE A 136 -4.55 17.14 -0.26
C ILE A 136 -5.92 16.91 -0.88
N ASP A 137 -6.40 15.67 -0.89
CA ASP A 137 -7.70 15.30 -1.46
C ASP A 137 -8.85 15.92 -0.66
N GLU A 138 -8.78 15.90 0.67
CA GLU A 138 -9.84 16.46 1.52
C GLU A 138 -9.81 18.00 1.56
N PHE A 139 -8.64 18.60 1.77
CA PHE A 139 -8.52 20.03 2.12
C PHE A 139 -7.79 20.88 1.08
N GLY A 140 -7.17 20.27 0.07
CA GLY A 140 -6.41 20.98 -0.95
C GLY A 140 -7.31 21.77 -1.90
N ALA A 141 -6.79 22.90 -2.41
CA ALA A 141 -7.43 23.59 -3.53
C ALA A 141 -7.38 22.72 -4.79
N ASP A 142 -8.30 22.93 -5.74
CA ASP A 142 -8.41 22.11 -6.96
C ASP A 142 -7.09 21.98 -7.74
N TRP A 143 -6.28 23.04 -7.77
CA TRP A 143 -4.99 23.00 -8.45
C TRP A 143 -4.00 22.04 -7.77
N MET A 144 -4.05 21.91 -6.43
CA MET A 144 -3.22 20.95 -5.69
C MET A 144 -3.65 19.53 -6.01
N LYS A 145 -4.97 19.27 -6.00
CA LYS A 145 -5.52 17.95 -6.32
C LYS A 145 -5.08 17.49 -7.72
N LYS A 146 -5.26 18.36 -8.73
CA LYS A 146 -4.83 18.12 -10.12
C LYS A 146 -3.32 17.96 -10.27
N ALA A 147 -2.52 18.71 -9.50
CA ALA A 147 -1.07 18.66 -9.62
C ALA A 147 -0.45 17.41 -8.97
N PHE A 148 -1.08 16.87 -7.92
CA PHE A 148 -0.45 15.87 -7.06
C PHE A 148 -1.14 14.49 -7.06
N LEU A 149 -2.48 14.42 -7.06
CA LEU A 149 -3.16 13.15 -6.76
C LEU A 149 -2.92 12.09 -7.84
N GLU A 150 -3.10 12.44 -9.12
CA GLU A 150 -2.87 11.51 -10.24
C GLU A 150 -1.43 10.98 -10.23
N ARG A 151 -0.45 11.87 -10.09
CA ARG A 151 0.98 11.51 -10.06
C ARG A 151 1.41 10.65 -8.87
N ILE A 152 0.60 10.57 -7.83
CA ILE A 152 0.89 9.75 -6.64
C ILE A 152 0.14 8.42 -6.70
N PHE A 153 -1.07 8.41 -7.26
CA PHE A 153 -1.86 7.18 -7.43
C PHE A 153 -1.39 6.32 -8.61
N THR A 154 -0.82 6.93 -9.66
CA THR A 154 -0.36 6.29 -10.91
C THR A 154 1.11 6.61 -11.20
#